data_AF-A0A1G4JXN1-F1
#
_entry.id   AF-A0A1G4JXN1-F1
#
_cell.length_a   1.000
_cell.length_b   1.000
_cell.length_c   1.000
_cell.angle_alpha   90.00
_cell.angle_beta   90.00
_cell.angle_gamma   90.00
#
_symmetry.space_group_name_H-M   'P 1'
#
loop_
_entity.id
_entity.type
_entity.pdbx_description
1 polymer ?
#
loop_
_entity_poly.entity_id
_entity_poly.type
_entity_poly.pdbx_seq_one_letter_code
_entity_poly.pdbx_strand_id
1 'polypeptide(L)'
;MLDLLLGLLDPVFYATFLLGLVSLVVAKLQAPILLKYGKTLPQSAGRHYSESFWGQFQRLTVPKAWFSHFYVYSVFVSSVNMFLLQFNLLSILIAVHSARRLYETVYVNVSKPSARIHVSHYLVGFWFYSAVNYAASTSSPETWSSLPVRCLALLLFALASWDQHENHLHLSKLRKYTLPTYGLFRIVASAHYFDEFLLYFALTLFTGASAKLLVCLLWVIANLSFSAVETRAWYLQKFTESTPRFAILPYML
;
A
#
# COMPACT_ATOMS: atom_id res chain seq x y z
N MET A 1 -18.59 -19.86 -20.36
CA MET A 1 -18.92 -19.79 -18.91
C MET A 1 -17.89 -18.94 -18.17
N LEU A 2 -16.59 -19.20 -18.33
CA LEU A 2 -15.51 -18.39 -17.75
C LEU A 2 -15.53 -16.93 -18.23
N ASP A 3 -15.67 -16.69 -19.53
CA ASP A 3 -15.71 -15.31 -20.08
C ASP A 3 -16.93 -14.52 -19.63
N LEU A 4 -18.08 -15.20 -19.46
CA LEU A 4 -19.30 -14.58 -18.92
C LEU A 4 -19.11 -14.18 -17.45
N LEU A 5 -18.44 -15.04 -16.66
CA LEU A 5 -18.15 -14.78 -15.26
C LEU A 5 -17.12 -13.65 -15.11
N LEU A 6 -16.06 -13.63 -15.93
CA LEU A 6 -15.09 -12.53 -16.00
C LEU A 6 -15.74 -11.21 -16.43
N GLY A 7 -16.66 -11.26 -17.40
CA GLY A 7 -17.42 -10.09 -17.84
C GLY A 7 -18.29 -9.45 -16.75
N LEU A 8 -18.77 -10.26 -15.78
CA LEU A 8 -19.49 -9.75 -14.60
C LEU A 8 -18.55 -9.22 -13.51
N LEU A 9 -17.34 -9.79 -13.39
CA LEU A 9 -16.36 -9.39 -12.38
C LEU A 9 -15.65 -8.07 -12.70
N ASP A 10 -15.46 -7.74 -13.99
CA ASP A 10 -14.77 -6.52 -14.40
C ASP A 10 -15.46 -5.22 -13.92
N PRO A 11 -16.78 -5.02 -14.12
CA PRO A 11 -17.47 -3.85 -13.56
C PRO A 11 -17.41 -3.80 -12.03
N VAL A 12 -17.54 -4.96 -11.37
CA VAL A 12 -17.45 -5.06 -9.90
C VAL A 12 -16.06 -4.63 -9.44
N PHE A 13 -15.00 -5.10 -10.11
CA PHE A 13 -13.63 -4.69 -9.84
C PHE A 13 -13.49 -3.16 -9.84
N TYR A 14 -13.88 -2.48 -10.93
CA TYR A 14 -13.78 -1.02 -10.99
C TYR A 14 -14.67 -0.30 -9.97
N ALA A 15 -15.88 -0.81 -9.73
CA ALA A 15 -16.79 -0.25 -8.72
C ALA A 15 -16.19 -0.30 -7.31
N THR A 16 -15.46 -1.37 -6.96
CA THR A 16 -14.79 -1.46 -5.65
C THR A 16 -13.69 -0.40 -5.46
N PHE A 17 -12.98 -0.02 -6.53
CA PHE A 17 -12.00 1.07 -6.47
C PHE A 17 -12.65 2.43 -6.24
N LEU A 18 -13.74 2.71 -6.95
CA LEU A 18 -14.51 3.94 -6.75
C LEU A 18 -15.04 4.02 -5.30
N LEU A 19 -15.64 2.93 -4.82
CA LEU A 19 -16.11 2.82 -3.44
C LEU A 19 -14.97 3.04 -2.43
N GLY A 20 -13.80 2.44 -2.67
CA GLY A 20 -12.62 2.65 -1.85
C GLY A 20 -12.20 4.11 -1.81
N LEU A 21 -12.11 4.79 -2.96
CA LEU A 21 -11.68 6.18 -3.05
C LEU A 21 -12.65 7.12 -2.33
N VAL A 22 -13.96 6.92 -2.55
CA VAL A 22 -15.00 7.64 -1.81
C VAL A 22 -14.87 7.39 -0.31
N SER A 23 -14.63 6.14 0.10
CA SER A 23 -14.44 5.77 1.50
C SER A 23 -13.23 6.48 2.14
N LEU A 24 -12.12 6.65 1.40
CA LEU A 24 -10.96 7.41 1.87
C LEU A 24 -11.29 8.89 2.09
N VAL A 25 -12.00 9.52 1.16
CA VAL A 25 -12.42 10.92 1.26
C VAL A 25 -13.38 11.11 2.43
N VAL A 26 -14.40 10.25 2.54
CA VAL A 26 -15.36 10.28 3.65
C VAL A 26 -14.64 10.07 4.99
N ALA A 27 -13.73 9.11 5.07
CA ALA A 27 -12.93 8.88 6.27
C ALA A 27 -12.10 10.11 6.64
N LYS A 28 -11.49 10.81 5.67
CA LYS A 28 -10.75 12.05 5.94
C LYS A 28 -11.64 13.16 6.49
N LEU A 29 -12.83 13.33 5.94
CA LEU A 29 -13.74 14.44 6.28
C LEU A 29 -14.52 14.20 7.57
N GLN A 30 -15.03 12.99 7.78
CA GLN A 30 -15.98 12.69 8.85
C GLN A 30 -15.36 11.91 10.01
N ALA A 31 -14.31 11.13 9.75
CA ALA A 31 -13.72 10.25 10.75
C ALA A 31 -12.19 10.15 10.60
N PRO A 32 -11.45 11.27 10.65
CA PRO A 32 -10.01 11.29 10.36
C PRO A 32 -9.19 10.42 11.31
N ILE A 33 -9.75 10.10 12.48
CA ILE A 33 -9.17 9.14 13.42
C ILE A 33 -8.99 7.75 12.82
N LEU A 34 -9.85 7.35 11.87
CA LEU A 34 -9.80 6.04 11.20
C LEU A 34 -8.56 5.88 10.33
N LEU A 35 -7.99 6.97 9.83
CA LEU A 35 -6.79 6.98 8.98
C LEU A 35 -5.50 7.10 9.82
N LYS A 36 -5.61 7.35 11.13
CA LYS A 36 -4.48 7.55 12.04
C LYS A 36 -4.13 6.25 12.75
N TYR A 37 -2.85 5.95 12.85
CA TYR A 37 -2.35 4.77 13.55
C TYR A 37 -0.87 4.95 13.95
N GLY A 38 -0.43 4.16 14.93
CA GLY A 38 0.94 4.24 15.43
C GLY A 38 1.27 5.62 15.99
N LYS A 39 2.17 6.37 15.33
CA LYS A 39 2.60 7.69 15.78
C LYS A 39 1.57 8.79 15.58
N THR A 40 0.71 8.66 14.56
CA THR A 40 -0.26 9.69 14.19
C THR A 40 -1.55 9.63 15.01
N LEU A 41 -1.75 8.55 15.78
CA LEU A 41 -2.91 8.40 16.66
C LEU A 41 -2.77 9.29 17.91
N PRO A 42 -3.70 10.24 18.18
CA PRO A 42 -3.65 11.08 19.37
C PRO A 42 -3.72 10.26 20.66
N GLN A 43 -2.94 10.63 21.68
CA GLN A 43 -3.01 9.96 23.00
C GLN A 43 -4.38 10.13 23.67
N SER A 44 -5.12 11.18 23.32
CA SER A 44 -6.48 11.47 23.80
C SER A 44 -7.58 10.69 23.07
N ALA A 45 -7.26 9.99 21.98
CA ALA A 45 -8.25 9.31 21.15
C ALA A 45 -9.12 8.33 21.94
N GLY A 46 -8.55 7.67 22.96
CA GLY A 46 -9.28 6.74 23.83
C GLY A 46 -10.21 7.36 24.88
N ARG A 47 -10.18 8.68 25.09
CA ARG A 47 -10.89 9.34 26.23
C ARG A 47 -12.22 10.00 25.88
N HIS A 48 -12.57 10.14 24.59
CA HIS A 48 -13.79 10.80 24.14
C HIS A 48 -14.47 10.06 22.96
N TYR A 49 -14.71 8.76 23.11
CA TYR A 49 -15.61 8.07 22.16
C TYR A 49 -17.05 8.21 22.63
N SER A 50 -17.92 8.69 21.75
CA SER A 50 -19.37 8.67 21.96
C SER A 50 -19.86 7.22 22.12
N GLU A 51 -20.85 6.98 22.98
CA GLU A 51 -21.53 5.66 23.06
C GLU A 51 -22.44 5.37 21.87
N SER A 52 -22.57 6.32 20.94
CA SER A 52 -23.24 6.10 19.66
C SER A 52 -22.59 4.97 18.85
N PHE A 53 -23.38 4.40 17.93
CA PHE A 53 -22.91 3.42 16.95
C PHE A 53 -21.61 3.84 16.24
N TRP A 54 -21.48 5.12 15.87
CA TRP A 54 -20.28 5.66 15.23
C TRP A 54 -19.05 5.64 16.14
N GLY A 55 -19.22 5.94 17.42
CA GLY A 55 -18.13 5.85 18.38
C GLY A 55 -17.72 4.39 18.65
N GLN A 56 -18.68 3.46 18.68
CA GLN A 56 -18.39 2.02 18.74
C GLN A 56 -17.61 1.53 17.51
N PHE A 57 -18.02 1.94 16.31
CA PHE A 57 -17.32 1.59 15.07
C PHE A 57 -15.88 2.07 15.06
N GLN A 58 -15.62 3.32 15.48
CA GLN A 58 -14.25 3.87 15.52
C GLN A 58 -13.32 3.15 16.51
N ARG A 59 -13.85 2.39 17.47
CA ARG A 59 -13.09 1.57 18.43
C ARG A 59 -12.67 0.21 17.87
N LEU A 60 -13.20 -0.20 16.71
CA LEU A 60 -12.90 -1.49 16.11
C LEU A 60 -11.46 -1.54 15.60
N THR A 61 -10.59 -2.09 16.44
CA THR A 61 -9.16 -2.23 16.13
C THR A 61 -8.71 -3.67 16.25
N VAL A 62 -7.75 -4.03 15.41
CA VAL A 62 -7.07 -5.33 15.43
C VAL A 62 -5.60 -5.13 15.82
N PRO A 63 -4.92 -6.16 16.32
CA PRO A 63 -3.47 -6.13 16.49
C PRO A 63 -2.78 -5.78 15.16
N LYS A 64 -1.87 -4.81 15.17
CA LYS A 64 -1.14 -4.40 13.96
C LYS A 64 -0.34 -5.56 13.35
N ALA A 65 0.10 -6.52 14.18
CA ALA A 65 0.79 -7.73 13.73
C ALA A 65 -0.04 -8.55 12.72
N TRP A 66 -1.38 -8.45 12.73
CA TRP A 66 -2.25 -9.12 11.77
C TRP A 66 -2.03 -8.63 10.33
N PHE A 67 -1.28 -7.55 10.11
CA PHE A 67 -0.89 -7.13 8.76
C PHE A 67 -0.15 -8.24 7.99
N SER A 68 0.52 -9.17 8.68
CA SER A 68 1.10 -10.34 8.03
C SER A 68 0.06 -11.22 7.32
N HIS A 69 -1.20 -11.28 7.79
CA HIS A 69 -2.21 -12.18 7.25
C HIS A 69 -2.56 -11.88 5.79
N PHE A 70 -2.75 -10.60 5.44
CA PHE A 70 -3.06 -10.26 4.04
C PHE A 70 -1.84 -10.46 3.13
N TYR A 71 -0.62 -10.40 3.67
CA TYR A 71 0.59 -10.76 2.93
C TYR A 71 0.73 -12.27 2.73
N VAL A 72 0.42 -13.08 3.75
CA VAL A 72 0.33 -14.55 3.60
C VAL A 72 -0.70 -14.91 2.53
N TYR A 73 -1.88 -14.29 2.59
CA TYR A 73 -2.91 -14.43 1.57
C TYR A 73 -2.41 -14.01 0.18
N SER A 74 -1.74 -12.86 0.06
CA SER A 74 -1.20 -12.41 -1.23
C SER A 74 -0.16 -13.37 -1.79
N VAL A 75 0.75 -13.89 -0.96
CA VAL A 75 1.74 -14.91 -1.37
C VAL A 75 1.03 -16.16 -1.87
N PHE A 76 0.00 -16.62 -1.16
CA PHE A 76 -0.77 -17.78 -1.58
C PHE A 76 -1.46 -17.56 -2.93
N VAL A 77 -2.22 -16.48 -3.08
CA VAL A 77 -2.96 -16.18 -4.33
C VAL A 77 -2.00 -15.91 -5.49
N SER A 78 -0.93 -15.17 -5.27
CA SER A 78 0.07 -14.90 -6.32
C SER A 78 0.82 -16.16 -6.73
N SER A 79 1.09 -17.10 -5.81
CA SER A 79 1.66 -18.40 -6.14
C SER A 79 0.70 -19.23 -7.00
N VAL A 80 -0.58 -19.28 -6.65
CA VAL A 80 -1.62 -19.93 -7.48
C VAL A 80 -1.65 -19.30 -8.88
N ASN A 81 -1.65 -17.96 -8.96
CA ASN A 81 -1.59 -17.26 -10.23
C ASN A 81 -0.32 -17.57 -11.03
N MET A 82 0.85 -17.74 -10.41
CA MET A 82 2.06 -18.16 -11.12
C MET A 82 1.85 -19.50 -11.83
N PHE A 83 1.25 -20.49 -11.17
CA PHE A 83 0.98 -21.78 -11.81
C PHE A 83 -0.08 -21.66 -12.92
N LEU A 84 -1.19 -20.96 -12.64
CA LEU A 84 -2.29 -20.81 -13.62
C LEU A 84 -1.86 -20.01 -14.86
N LEU A 85 -0.98 -19.03 -14.68
CA LEU A 85 -0.47 -18.16 -15.74
C LEU A 85 0.87 -18.65 -16.30
N GLN A 86 1.21 -19.93 -16.09
CA GLN A 86 2.39 -20.59 -16.64
C GLN A 86 3.69 -19.81 -16.39
N PHE A 87 3.83 -19.24 -15.19
CA PHE A 87 4.99 -18.49 -14.74
C PHE A 87 5.33 -17.31 -15.65
N ASN A 88 4.31 -16.65 -16.22
CA ASN A 88 4.55 -15.43 -16.97
C ASN A 88 5.21 -14.35 -16.07
N LEU A 89 5.94 -13.42 -16.68
CA LEU A 89 6.75 -12.46 -15.93
C LEU A 89 5.92 -11.61 -14.95
N LEU A 90 4.71 -11.19 -15.31
CA LEU A 90 3.86 -10.39 -14.43
C LEU A 90 3.49 -11.14 -13.14
N SER A 91 3.12 -12.42 -13.27
CA SER A 91 2.78 -13.27 -12.12
C SER A 91 3.96 -13.47 -11.18
N ILE A 92 5.17 -13.65 -11.74
CA ILE A 92 6.42 -13.75 -10.97
C ILE A 92 6.69 -12.44 -10.22
N LEU A 93 6.58 -11.29 -10.88
CA LEU A 93 6.84 -9.99 -10.25
C LEU A 93 5.91 -9.75 -9.04
N ILE A 94 4.62 -10.08 -9.17
CA ILE A 94 3.63 -9.90 -8.09
C ILE A 94 3.88 -10.88 -6.94
N ALA A 95 4.28 -12.12 -7.24
CA ALA A 95 4.63 -13.10 -6.22
C ALA A 95 5.91 -12.71 -5.47
N VAL A 96 6.95 -12.26 -6.19
CA VAL A 96 8.20 -11.75 -5.58
C VAL A 96 7.92 -10.54 -4.70
N HIS A 97 7.11 -9.57 -5.17
CA HIS A 97 6.68 -8.44 -4.35
C HIS A 97 5.94 -8.92 -3.09
N SER A 98 4.95 -9.81 -3.23
CA SER A 98 4.16 -10.32 -2.11
C SER A 98 5.03 -11.05 -1.08
N ALA A 99 5.96 -11.90 -1.53
CA ALA A 99 6.86 -12.67 -0.69
C ALA A 99 7.83 -11.75 0.07
N ARG A 100 8.42 -10.76 -0.61
CA ARG A 100 9.29 -9.77 0.03
C ARG A 100 8.52 -8.98 1.09
N ARG A 101 7.31 -8.51 0.78
CA ARG A 101 6.50 -7.73 1.73
C ARG A 101 6.06 -8.57 2.94
N LEU A 102 5.79 -9.86 2.75
CA LEU A 102 5.56 -10.79 3.86
C LEU A 102 6.81 -10.91 4.74
N TYR A 103 7.97 -11.19 4.14
CA TYR A 103 9.25 -11.28 4.85
C TYR A 103 9.52 -10.00 5.66
N GLU A 104 9.42 -8.84 5.03
CA GLU A 104 9.64 -7.57 5.69
C GLU A 104 8.65 -7.32 6.83
N THR A 105 7.39 -7.73 6.70
CA THR A 105 6.38 -7.53 7.75
C THR A 105 6.63 -8.44 8.96
N VAL A 106 7.11 -9.67 8.72
CA VAL A 106 7.35 -10.67 9.78
C VAL A 106 8.69 -10.46 10.47
N TYR A 107 9.74 -10.07 9.73
CA TYR A 107 11.12 -10.08 10.24
C TYR A 107 11.76 -8.70 10.36
N VAL A 108 11.35 -7.71 9.56
CA VAL A 108 11.98 -6.37 9.55
C VAL A 108 11.13 -5.36 10.33
N ASN A 109 9.88 -5.19 9.92
CA ASN A 109 8.94 -4.20 10.45
C ASN A 109 8.08 -4.78 11.59
N VAL A 110 8.73 -5.46 12.54
CA VAL A 110 8.04 -6.17 13.62
C VAL A 110 7.26 -5.18 14.49
N SER A 111 5.94 -5.33 14.51
CA SER A 111 5.06 -4.47 15.30
C SER A 111 5.05 -4.90 16.77
N LYS A 112 5.00 -3.94 17.69
CA LYS A 112 4.83 -4.23 19.13
C LYS A 112 3.51 -4.97 19.37
N PRO A 113 3.44 -5.92 20.32
CA PRO A 113 2.19 -6.63 20.64
C PRO A 113 1.02 -5.71 21.03
N SER A 114 1.33 -4.56 21.64
CA SER A 114 0.34 -3.54 22.03
C SER A 114 -0.11 -2.62 20.88
N ALA A 115 0.54 -2.67 19.71
CA ALA A 115 0.18 -1.81 18.59
C ALA A 115 -1.16 -2.25 17.99
N ARG A 116 -2.09 -1.31 17.89
CA ARG A 116 -3.42 -1.51 17.31
C ARG A 116 -3.59 -0.65 16.06
N ILE A 117 -4.44 -1.11 15.15
CA ILE A 117 -4.85 -0.38 13.95
C ILE A 117 -6.33 -0.65 13.67
N HIS A 118 -7.02 0.33 13.09
CA HIS A 118 -8.44 0.18 12.78
C HIS A 118 -8.67 -0.98 11.79
N VAL A 119 -9.75 -1.74 12.00
CA VAL A 119 -10.09 -2.94 11.21
C VAL A 119 -10.26 -2.64 9.72
N SER A 120 -10.65 -1.41 9.34
CA SER A 120 -10.76 -1.01 7.94
C SER A 120 -9.45 -1.18 7.17
N HIS A 121 -8.30 -0.85 7.76
CA HIS A 121 -7.00 -1.03 7.10
C HIS A 121 -6.70 -2.50 6.83
N TYR A 122 -7.12 -3.37 7.75
CA TYR A 122 -6.95 -4.82 7.60
C TYR A 122 -7.79 -5.35 6.44
N LEU A 123 -9.07 -4.97 6.36
CA LEU A 123 -9.96 -5.36 5.26
C LEU A 123 -9.53 -4.81 3.89
N VAL A 124 -9.10 -3.55 3.86
CA VAL A 124 -8.55 -2.90 2.66
C VAL A 124 -7.33 -3.66 2.13
N GLY A 125 -6.48 -4.20 3.02
CA GLY A 125 -5.35 -5.03 2.62
C GLY A 125 -5.77 -6.26 1.83
N PHE A 126 -6.70 -7.06 2.36
CA PHE A 126 -7.22 -8.25 1.66
C PHE A 126 -7.88 -7.92 0.33
N TRP A 127 -8.71 -6.88 0.31
CA TRP A 127 -9.37 -6.44 -0.92
C TRP A 127 -8.32 -6.02 -1.97
N PHE A 128 -7.36 -5.17 -1.61
CA PHE A 128 -6.38 -4.66 -2.55
C PHE A 128 -5.47 -5.78 -3.12
N TYR A 129 -4.98 -6.69 -2.28
CA TYR A 129 -4.18 -7.83 -2.79
C TYR A 129 -5.00 -8.81 -3.63
N SER A 130 -6.30 -8.94 -3.39
CA SER A 130 -7.20 -9.68 -4.29
C SER A 130 -7.32 -8.97 -5.64
N ALA A 131 -7.52 -7.65 -5.62
CA ALA A 131 -7.64 -6.82 -6.82
C ALA A 131 -6.37 -6.87 -7.69
N VAL A 132 -5.19 -6.74 -7.10
CA VAL A 132 -3.91 -6.81 -7.84
C VAL A 132 -3.73 -8.17 -8.50
N ASN A 133 -4.04 -9.26 -7.79
CA ASN A 133 -3.95 -10.61 -8.35
C ASN A 133 -5.01 -10.86 -9.43
N TYR A 134 -6.22 -10.31 -9.28
CA TYR A 134 -7.24 -10.35 -10.33
C TYR A 134 -6.80 -9.59 -11.60
N ALA A 135 -6.25 -8.39 -11.42
CA ALA A 135 -5.71 -7.57 -12.51
C ALA A 135 -4.59 -8.31 -13.27
N ALA A 136 -3.75 -9.06 -12.56
CA ALA A 136 -2.71 -9.89 -13.16
C ALA A 136 -3.28 -11.08 -13.93
N SER A 137 -4.26 -11.79 -13.34
CA SER A 137 -4.89 -12.96 -13.94
C SER A 137 -5.67 -12.67 -15.22
N THR A 138 -6.12 -11.42 -15.38
CA THR A 138 -6.86 -10.96 -16.56
C THR A 138 -6.00 -10.11 -17.50
N SER A 139 -4.70 -9.96 -17.22
CA SER A 139 -3.75 -9.29 -18.11
C SER A 139 -3.27 -10.27 -19.19
N SER A 140 -3.37 -9.85 -20.45
CA SER A 140 -3.01 -10.67 -21.60
C SER A 140 -1.60 -10.27 -22.10
N PRO A 141 -0.65 -11.21 -22.27
CA PRO A 141 0.71 -10.88 -22.72
C PRO A 141 0.80 -10.12 -24.05
N GLU A 142 -0.20 -10.27 -24.91
CA GLU A 142 -0.30 -9.57 -26.20
C GLU A 142 -0.50 -8.06 -26.04
N THR A 143 -1.05 -7.62 -24.89
CA THR A 143 -1.26 -6.20 -24.58
C THR A 143 -0.11 -5.59 -23.81
N TRP A 144 0.96 -6.34 -23.54
CA TRP A 144 2.11 -5.83 -22.81
C TRP A 144 2.93 -4.87 -23.66
N SER A 145 3.70 -4.01 -22.99
CA SER A 145 4.50 -2.99 -23.67
C SER A 145 5.60 -3.58 -24.54
N SER A 146 6.14 -2.76 -25.44
CA SER A 146 7.31 -3.12 -26.25
C SER A 146 8.50 -3.56 -25.37
N LEU A 147 9.40 -4.37 -25.93
CA LEU A 147 10.54 -4.91 -25.18
C LEU A 147 11.38 -3.83 -24.46
N PRO A 148 11.75 -2.68 -25.08
CA PRO A 148 12.51 -1.63 -24.37
C PRO A 148 11.77 -1.08 -23.15
N VAL A 149 10.45 -0.87 -23.27
CA VAL A 149 9.62 -0.37 -22.17
C VAL A 149 9.48 -1.42 -21.07
N ARG A 150 9.36 -2.70 -21.41
CA ARG A 150 9.37 -3.79 -20.43
C ARG A 150 10.71 -3.88 -19.69
N CYS A 151 11.84 -3.74 -20.37
CA CYS A 151 13.15 -3.71 -19.72
C CYS A 151 13.28 -2.52 -18.76
N LEU A 152 12.83 -1.34 -19.17
CA LEU A 152 12.79 -0.16 -18.29
C LEU A 152 11.89 -0.39 -17.07
N ALA A 153 10.70 -0.94 -17.27
CA ALA A 153 9.78 -1.27 -16.19
C ALA A 153 10.37 -2.30 -15.21
N LEU A 154 11.03 -3.33 -15.71
CA LEU A 154 11.71 -4.34 -14.87
C LEU A 154 12.86 -3.72 -14.06
N LEU A 155 13.66 -2.85 -14.68
CA LEU A 155 14.72 -2.12 -13.97
C LEU A 155 14.14 -1.22 -12.88
N LEU A 156 13.10 -0.45 -13.20
CA LEU A 156 12.42 0.42 -12.23
C LEU A 156 11.82 -0.39 -11.08
N PHE A 157 11.17 -1.51 -11.38
CA PHE A 157 10.61 -2.42 -10.38
C PHE A 157 11.70 -2.97 -9.44
N ALA A 158 12.83 -3.41 -10.00
CA ALA A 158 13.95 -3.92 -9.21
C ALA A 158 14.55 -2.84 -8.30
N LEU A 159 14.81 -1.64 -8.83
CA LEU A 159 15.36 -0.51 -8.07
C LEU A 159 14.40 -0.05 -6.96
N ALA A 160 13.11 0.11 -7.27
CA ALA A 160 12.11 0.49 -6.27
C ALA A 160 11.92 -0.60 -5.21
N SER A 161 11.95 -1.88 -5.61
CA SER A 161 11.88 -3.00 -4.67
C SER A 161 13.08 -3.02 -3.71
N TRP A 162 14.27 -2.71 -4.23
CA TRP A 162 15.48 -2.60 -3.43
C TRP A 162 15.43 -1.41 -2.47
N ASP A 163 15.17 -0.19 -2.98
CA ASP A 163 15.15 1.01 -2.14
C ASP A 163 14.07 0.92 -1.06
N GLN A 164 12.90 0.35 -1.38
CA GLN A 164 11.87 0.13 -0.38
C GLN A 164 12.34 -0.80 0.74
N HIS A 165 13.07 -1.87 0.40
CA HIS A 165 13.61 -2.79 1.38
C HIS A 165 14.59 -2.07 2.32
N GLU A 166 15.53 -1.31 1.76
CA GLU A 166 16.50 -0.52 2.52
C GLU A 166 15.82 0.52 3.40
N ASN A 167 14.78 1.19 2.88
CA ASN A 167 13.97 2.14 3.63
C ASN A 167 13.27 1.46 4.82
N HIS A 168 12.68 0.27 4.64
CA HIS A 168 12.10 -0.50 5.74
C HIS A 168 13.15 -0.95 6.76
N LEU A 169 14.30 -1.43 6.31
CA LEU A 169 15.40 -1.83 7.18
C LEU A 169 15.92 -0.63 7.99
N HIS A 170 16.09 0.53 7.36
CA HIS A 170 16.45 1.76 8.05
C HIS A 170 15.42 2.12 9.12
N LEU A 171 14.13 2.15 8.77
CA LEU A 171 13.04 2.45 9.70
C LEU A 171 12.98 1.47 10.89
N SER A 172 13.26 0.19 10.66
CA SER A 172 13.27 -0.83 11.72
C SER A 172 14.37 -0.62 12.78
N LYS A 173 15.51 -0.06 12.36
CA LYS A 173 16.68 0.22 13.21
C LYS A 173 16.53 1.54 13.99
N LEU A 174 15.62 2.42 13.59
CA LEU A 174 15.42 3.70 14.24
C LEU A 174 14.83 3.53 15.64
N ARG A 175 15.30 4.38 16.57
CA ARG A 175 14.61 4.54 17.85
C ARG A 175 13.20 5.05 17.58
N LYS A 176 12.22 4.52 18.30
CA LYS A 176 10.81 4.80 18.03
C LYS A 176 10.55 6.32 18.06
N TYR A 177 9.86 6.81 17.02
CA TYR A 177 9.46 8.22 16.89
C TYR A 177 10.62 9.20 16.68
N THR A 178 11.76 8.76 16.15
CA THR A 178 12.79 9.65 15.58
C THR A 178 12.49 9.97 14.11
N LEU A 179 13.06 11.08 13.64
CA LEU A 179 12.98 11.46 12.24
C LEU A 179 13.95 10.59 11.40
N PRO A 180 13.49 9.92 10.33
CA PRO A 180 14.38 9.25 9.39
C PRO A 180 15.12 10.28 8.52
N THR A 181 16.40 10.05 8.24
CA THR A 181 17.27 10.99 7.49
C THR A 181 18.12 10.30 6.41
N TYR A 182 17.87 9.02 6.15
CA TYR A 182 18.50 8.23 5.10
C TYR A 182 17.85 8.47 3.73
N GLY A 183 18.66 8.56 2.68
CA GLY A 183 18.18 8.63 1.29
C GLY A 183 17.13 9.74 1.07
N LEU A 184 16.03 9.37 0.41
CA LEU A 184 14.92 10.27 0.10
C LEU A 184 14.19 10.81 1.35
N PHE A 185 14.35 10.21 2.54
CA PHE A 185 13.75 10.75 3.77
C PHE A 185 14.24 12.16 4.12
N ARG A 186 15.35 12.62 3.53
CA ARG A 186 15.84 14.00 3.66
C ARG A 186 14.89 15.04 3.04
N ILE A 187 14.09 14.64 2.06
CA ILE A 187 13.21 15.55 1.30
C ILE A 187 11.73 15.16 1.36
N VAL A 188 11.42 13.86 1.51
CA VAL A 188 10.05 13.35 1.67
C VAL A 188 9.85 12.69 3.03
N ALA A 189 8.68 12.84 3.64
CA ALA A 189 8.38 12.24 4.95
C ALA A 189 8.28 10.70 4.91
N SER A 190 7.92 10.13 3.76
CA SER A 190 7.62 8.70 3.61
C SER A 190 8.25 8.09 2.34
N ALA A 191 9.59 8.01 2.28
CA ALA A 191 10.32 7.49 1.11
C ALA A 191 9.84 6.09 0.66
N HIS A 192 9.72 5.14 1.59
CA HIS A 192 9.16 3.80 1.32
C HIS A 192 7.78 3.77 0.63
N TYR A 193 6.94 4.81 0.81
CA TYR A 193 5.66 4.90 0.11
C TYR A 193 5.82 5.40 -1.33
N PHE A 194 6.83 6.22 -1.59
CA PHE A 194 7.20 6.60 -2.95
C PHE A 194 7.69 5.38 -3.75
N ASP A 195 8.46 4.50 -3.11
CA ASP A 195 8.90 3.26 -3.75
C ASP A 195 7.73 2.33 -4.09
N GLU A 196 6.70 2.27 -3.24
CA GLU A 196 5.49 1.52 -3.55
C GLU A 196 4.78 2.11 -4.78
N PHE A 197 4.68 3.44 -4.87
CA PHE A 197 4.19 4.10 -6.09
C PHE A 197 5.00 3.68 -7.33
N LEU A 198 6.34 3.71 -7.26
CA LEU A 198 7.22 3.32 -8.37
C LEU A 198 7.06 1.85 -8.76
N LEU A 199 6.83 0.95 -7.78
CA LEU A 199 6.56 -0.46 -8.03
C LEU A 199 5.28 -0.65 -8.85
N TYR A 200 4.17 -0.03 -8.46
CA TYR A 200 2.91 -0.14 -9.20
C TYR A 200 2.95 0.62 -10.53
N PHE A 201 3.70 1.71 -10.61
CA PHE A 201 3.96 2.42 -11.87
C PHE A 201 4.73 1.54 -12.84
N ALA A 202 5.76 0.83 -12.38
CA ALA A 202 6.49 -0.15 -13.17
C ALA A 202 5.60 -1.28 -13.67
N LEU A 203 4.72 -1.85 -12.84
CA LEU A 203 3.77 -2.89 -13.28
C LEU A 203 2.76 -2.37 -14.31
N THR A 204 2.29 -1.14 -14.15
CA THR A 204 1.40 -0.48 -15.12
C THR A 204 2.12 -0.23 -16.44
N LEU A 205 3.36 0.26 -16.39
CA LEU A 205 4.21 0.47 -17.57
C LEU A 205 4.54 -0.85 -18.27
N PHE A 206 4.80 -1.93 -17.53
CA PHE A 206 5.09 -3.26 -18.06
C PHE A 206 3.92 -3.81 -18.90
N THR A 207 2.69 -3.58 -18.43
CA THR A 207 1.45 -4.14 -19.00
C THR A 207 0.76 -3.23 -20.03
N GLY A 208 1.48 -2.32 -20.67
CA GLY A 208 0.90 -1.44 -21.70
C GLY A 208 -0.12 -0.44 -21.16
N ALA A 209 0.02 -0.03 -19.89
CA ALA A 209 -0.95 0.80 -19.18
C ALA A 209 -2.35 0.16 -19.09
N SER A 210 -2.39 -1.16 -18.81
CA SER A 210 -3.63 -1.88 -18.52
C SER A 210 -4.51 -1.09 -17.53
N ALA A 211 -5.77 -0.86 -17.91
CA ALA A 211 -6.72 -0.08 -17.11
C ALA A 211 -6.86 -0.62 -15.68
N LYS A 212 -6.79 -1.95 -15.50
CA LYS A 212 -6.88 -2.58 -14.17
C LYS A 212 -5.68 -2.27 -13.29
N LEU A 213 -4.46 -2.32 -13.83
CA LEU A 213 -3.27 -1.95 -13.07
C LEU A 213 -3.14 -0.44 -12.89
N LEU A 214 -3.64 0.35 -13.83
CA LEU A 214 -3.73 1.79 -13.68
C LEU A 214 -4.63 2.19 -12.50
N VAL A 215 -5.81 1.58 -12.33
CA VAL A 215 -6.64 1.88 -11.15
C VAL A 215 -6.02 1.36 -9.85
N CYS A 216 -5.29 0.24 -9.89
CA CYS A 216 -4.48 -0.20 -8.76
C CYS A 216 -3.42 0.85 -8.38
N LEU A 217 -2.71 1.41 -9.37
CA LEU A 217 -1.73 2.47 -9.16
C LEU A 217 -2.38 3.74 -8.57
N LEU A 218 -3.50 4.19 -9.13
CA LEU A 218 -4.23 5.36 -8.64
C LEU A 218 -4.68 5.18 -7.19
N TRP A 219 -5.13 3.97 -6.84
CA TRP A 219 -5.44 3.62 -5.45
C TRP A 219 -4.21 3.73 -4.53
N VAL A 220 -3.08 3.17 -4.94
CA VAL A 220 -1.82 3.23 -4.17
C VAL A 220 -1.42 4.68 -3.93
N ILE A 221 -1.46 5.51 -4.98
CA ILE A 221 -1.16 6.95 -4.87
C ILE A 221 -2.09 7.60 -3.85
N ALA A 222 -3.40 7.42 -3.97
CA ALA A 222 -4.38 8.05 -3.08
C ALA A 222 -4.19 7.59 -1.62
N ASN A 223 -4.21 6.28 -1.38
CA ASN A 223 -4.13 5.69 -0.05
C ASN A 223 -2.83 6.05 0.69
N LEU A 224 -1.69 5.96 -0.02
CA LEU A 224 -0.40 6.29 0.59
C LEU A 224 -0.19 7.79 0.77
N SER A 225 -0.73 8.63 -0.12
CA SER A 225 -0.68 10.09 0.04
C SER A 225 -1.39 10.55 1.31
N PHE A 226 -2.58 10.00 1.61
CA PHE A 226 -3.27 10.30 2.88
C PHE A 226 -2.40 9.93 4.10
N SER A 227 -1.79 8.75 4.10
CA SER A 227 -0.91 8.29 5.17
C SER A 227 0.37 9.12 5.31
N ALA A 228 0.95 9.54 4.17
CA ALA A 228 2.17 10.33 4.12
C ALA A 228 1.95 11.76 4.63
N VAL A 229 0.82 12.38 4.27
CA VAL A 229 0.46 13.73 4.73
C VAL A 229 0.27 13.75 6.26
N GLU A 230 -0.41 12.76 6.83
CA GLU A 230 -0.54 12.63 8.29
C GLU A 230 0.81 12.39 8.96
N THR A 231 1.67 11.60 8.34
CA THR A 231 3.05 11.36 8.83
C THR A 231 3.87 12.64 8.84
N ARG A 232 3.79 13.44 7.78
CA ARG A 232 4.48 14.73 7.68
C ARG A 232 3.93 15.73 8.69
N ALA A 233 2.61 15.81 8.86
CA ALA A 233 1.98 16.68 9.86
C ALA A 233 2.47 16.33 11.28
N TRP A 234 2.60 15.04 11.59
CA TRP A 234 3.17 14.60 12.85
C TRP A 234 4.66 14.98 13.00
N TYR A 235 5.46 14.88 11.94
CA TYR A 235 6.85 15.34 11.98
C TYR A 235 6.93 16.85 12.20
N LEU A 236 6.09 17.64 11.52
CA LEU A 236 6.08 19.10 11.65
C LEU A 236 5.79 19.55 13.09
N GLN A 237 4.93 18.83 13.81
CA GLN A 237 4.63 19.12 15.21
C GLN A 237 5.79 18.80 16.16
N LYS A 238 6.63 17.81 15.83
CA LYS A 238 7.68 17.30 16.72
C LYS A 238 9.09 17.78 16.37
N PHE A 239 9.36 17.97 15.09
CA PHE A 239 10.67 18.27 14.49
C PHE A 239 10.55 19.46 13.53
N THR A 240 9.96 20.55 13.99
CA THR A 240 9.53 21.70 13.17
C THR A 240 10.59 22.14 12.16
N GLU A 241 11.83 22.34 12.60
CA GLU A 241 12.93 22.86 11.77
C GLU A 241 13.53 21.82 10.81
N SER A 242 13.44 20.53 11.15
CA SER A 242 14.06 19.43 10.38
C SER A 242 13.05 18.64 9.55
N THR A 243 11.78 19.04 9.53
CA THR A 243 10.73 18.28 8.86
C THR A 243 10.92 18.27 7.34
N PRO A 244 10.88 17.10 6.69
CA PRO A 244 10.97 17.00 5.24
C PRO A 244 9.93 17.87 4.53
N ARG A 245 10.37 18.56 3.48
CA ARG A 245 9.54 19.54 2.77
C ARG A 245 8.29 18.90 2.16
N PHE A 246 8.41 17.68 1.64
CA PHE A 246 7.35 16.94 0.96
C PHE A 246 6.90 15.73 1.79
N ALA A 247 5.70 15.21 1.53
CA ALA A 247 5.12 14.07 2.22
C ALA A 247 5.54 12.73 1.59
N ILE A 248 5.41 12.62 0.26
CA ILE A 248 5.63 11.39 -0.51
C ILE A 248 6.25 11.65 -1.89
N LEU A 249 5.76 12.62 -2.67
CA LEU A 249 6.25 12.90 -4.01
C LEU A 249 7.25 14.05 -3.94
N PRO A 250 8.54 13.83 -4.24
CA PRO A 250 9.53 14.90 -4.27
C PRO A 250 9.06 16.05 -5.17
N TYR A 251 9.15 17.28 -4.66
CA TYR A 251 8.79 18.50 -5.39
C TYR A 251 7.31 18.68 -5.74
N MET A 252 6.41 17.79 -5.29
CA MET A 252 4.98 17.90 -5.57
C MET A 252 4.11 17.81 -4.31
N LEU A 253 4.27 16.75 -3.52
CA LEU A 253 3.39 16.46 -2.37
C LEU A 253 4.18 15.97 -1.17
#